data_AF-A0A7S2X8K4-F1
#
_entry.id   AF-A0A7S2X8K4-F1
#
_cell.length_a   1.000
_cell.length_b   1.000
_cell.length_c   1.000
_cell.angle_alpha   90.00
_cell.angle_beta   90.00
_cell.angle_gamma   90.00
#
_symmetry.space_group_name_H-M   'P 1'
#
loop_
_entity.id
_entity.type
_entity.pdbx_description
1 polymer ?
#
loop_
_entity_poly.entity_id
_entity_poly.type
_entity_poly.pdbx_seq_one_letter_code
_entity_poly.pdbx_strand_id
1 'polypeptide(L)'
;VWFQYLVTGFGESSFISAADETNEALGKFPGPYFLGKDFSLADLMFAPFLERMAASMPYYKGIVFRNNPRWANIERWFDAMEDRPSFRGIQSDYYTHVHD
;
A
#
# COMPACT_ATOMS: atom_id res chain seq x y z
N VAL A 1 -15.84 11.23 6.00
CA VAL A 1 -15.65 9.78 5.75
C VAL A 1 -14.58 9.67 4.68
N TRP A 2 -13.40 9.09 4.97
CA TRP A 2 -12.24 9.03 4.05
C TRP A 2 -12.62 8.55 2.63
N PHE A 3 -13.63 7.67 2.56
CA PHE A 3 -14.34 7.28 1.36
C PHE A 3 -14.68 8.42 0.39
N GLN A 4 -15.20 9.56 0.89
CA GLN A 4 -15.61 10.69 0.06
C GLN A 4 -14.40 11.31 -0.67
N TYR A 5 -13.21 11.30 -0.07
CA TYR A 5 -11.99 11.80 -0.71
C TYR A 5 -11.51 10.91 -1.88
N LEU A 6 -11.77 9.60 -1.84
CA LEU A 6 -11.45 8.66 -2.93
C LEU A 6 -12.40 8.80 -4.13
N VAL A 7 -13.67 9.18 -3.90
CA VAL A 7 -14.65 9.34 -4.98
C VAL A 7 -14.80 10.77 -5.50
N THR A 8 -14.47 11.80 -4.73
CA THR A 8 -14.66 13.20 -5.15
C THR A 8 -13.40 14.04 -5.33
N GLY A 9 -12.22 13.59 -4.88
CA GLY A 9 -11.01 14.44 -4.82
C GLY A 9 -9.73 13.87 -5.41
N PHE A 10 -9.47 12.56 -5.28
CA PHE A 10 -8.36 11.91 -5.98
C PHE A 10 -8.79 11.54 -7.39
N GLY A 11 -8.32 12.31 -8.38
CA GLY A 11 -8.26 11.81 -9.74
C GLY A 11 -7.41 10.53 -9.76
N GLU A 12 -7.75 9.59 -10.63
CA GLU A 12 -6.92 8.40 -10.89
C GLU A 12 -5.44 8.76 -11.10
N SER A 13 -5.17 9.88 -11.76
CA SER A 13 -3.83 10.44 -11.93
C SER A 13 -3.13 10.80 -10.62
N SER A 14 -3.83 11.40 -9.65
CA SER A 14 -3.27 11.76 -8.34
C SER A 14 -2.93 10.50 -7.53
N PHE A 15 -3.77 9.47 -7.60
CA PHE A 15 -3.49 8.19 -6.95
C PHE A 15 -2.25 7.54 -7.58
N ILE A 16 -2.21 7.46 -8.90
CA ILE A 16 -1.09 6.88 -9.64
C ILE A 16 0.21 7.61 -9.30
N SER A 17 0.19 8.95 -9.26
CA SER A 17 1.36 9.76 -8.86
C SER A 17 1.83 9.41 -7.44
N ALA A 18 0.91 9.34 -6.47
CA ALA A 18 1.26 8.99 -5.09
C ALA A 18 1.79 7.56 -4.96
N ALA A 19 1.24 6.61 -5.72
CA ALA A 19 1.71 5.23 -5.78
C ALA A 19 3.10 5.14 -6.42
N ASP A 20 3.36 5.91 -7.48
CA ASP A 20 4.67 6.01 -8.12
C ASP A 20 5.71 6.60 -7.14
N GLU A 21 5.39 7.68 -6.43
CA GLU A 21 6.25 8.30 -5.41
C GLU A 21 6.55 7.32 -4.25
N THR A 22 5.55 6.56 -3.81
CA THR A 22 5.71 5.56 -2.76
C THR A 22 6.60 4.41 -3.23
N ASN A 23 6.38 3.93 -4.45
CA ASN A 23 7.21 2.89 -5.06
C ASN A 23 8.66 3.34 -5.25
N GLU A 24 8.88 4.60 -5.64
CA GLU A 24 10.21 5.19 -5.73
C GLU A 24 10.86 5.29 -4.35
N ALA A 25 10.12 5.76 -3.33
CA ALA A 25 10.61 5.87 -1.96
C ALA A 25 11.08 4.52 -1.40
N LEU A 26 10.32 3.44 -1.62
CA LEU A 26 10.71 2.08 -1.26
C LEU A 26 11.92 1.57 -2.05
N GLY A 27 12.18 2.13 -3.23
CA GLY A 27 13.34 1.81 -4.06
C GLY A 27 14.62 2.58 -3.70
N LYS A 28 14.56 3.58 -2.80
CA LYS A 28 15.72 4.44 -2.48
C LYS A 28 16.87 3.72 -1.79
N PHE A 29 16.56 2.70 -0.99
CA PHE A 29 17.54 1.95 -0.21
C PHE A 29 17.48 0.46 -0.54
N PRO A 30 18.60 -0.26 -0.45
CA PRO A 30 18.59 -1.71 -0.63
C PRO A 30 17.84 -2.37 0.54
N GLY A 31 16.75 -3.06 0.22
CA GLY A 31 15.91 -3.74 1.21
C GLY A 31 14.42 -3.50 0.97
N PRO A 32 13.53 -4.30 1.56
CA PRO A 32 12.10 -4.26 1.22
C PRO A 32 11.34 -3.13 1.93
N TYR A 33 11.95 -2.45 2.89
CA TYR A 33 11.33 -1.43 3.74
C TYR A 33 11.78 -0.02 3.35
N PHE A 34 11.05 0.99 3.83
CA PHE A 34 11.33 2.40 3.52
C PHE A 34 12.75 2.86 3.90
N LEU A 35 13.36 2.26 4.92
CA LEU A 35 14.73 2.56 5.37
C LEU A 35 15.71 1.43 5.05
N GLY A 36 15.42 0.64 4.01
CA GLY A 36 16.27 -0.44 3.52
C GLY A 36 15.88 -1.79 4.09
N LYS A 37 16.86 -2.50 4.67
CA LYS A 37 16.68 -3.89 5.11
C LYS A 37 15.89 -4.05 6.41
N ASP A 38 15.93 -3.02 7.26
CA ASP A 38 15.41 -3.08 8.62
C ASP A 38 14.01 -2.46 8.67
N PHE A 39 13.09 -3.19 9.30
CA PHE A 39 11.73 -2.71 9.55
C PHE A 39 11.75 -1.51 10.50
N SER A 40 10.99 -0.47 10.16
CA SER A 40 11.06 0.81 10.84
C SER A 40 9.68 1.39 11.17
N LEU A 41 9.67 2.50 11.91
CA LEU A 41 8.44 3.25 12.19
C LEU A 41 7.78 3.77 10.90
N ALA A 42 8.55 4.04 9.84
CA ALA A 42 7.98 4.47 8.57
C ALA A 42 7.05 3.40 8.00
N ASP A 43 7.45 2.12 8.07
CA ASP A 43 6.63 1.01 7.58
C ASP A 43 5.33 0.86 8.37
N LEU A 44 5.39 1.03 9.70
CA LEU A 44 4.19 1.04 10.56
C LEU A 44 3.22 2.17 10.20
N MET A 45 3.74 3.36 9.92
CA MET A 45 2.93 4.52 9.56
C MET A 45 2.23 4.35 8.22
N PHE A 46 2.89 3.71 7.25
CA PHE A 46 2.36 3.50 5.90
C PHE A 46 1.48 2.25 5.77
N ALA A 47 1.67 1.25 6.63
CA ALA A 47 0.94 -0.01 6.57
C ALA A 47 -0.58 0.11 6.43
N PRO A 48 -1.31 0.83 7.30
CA PRO A 48 -2.77 0.91 7.20
C PRO A 48 -3.23 1.58 5.91
N PHE A 49 -2.45 2.51 5.34
CA PHE A 49 -2.79 3.17 4.08
C PHE A 49 -2.58 2.25 2.90
N LEU A 50 -1.47 1.51 2.87
CA LEU A 50 -1.17 0.56 1.80
C LEU A 50 -2.19 -0.58 1.75
N GLU A 51 -2.57 -1.14 2.90
CA GLU A 51 -3.62 -2.17 2.97
C GLU A 51 -4.97 -1.66 2.45
N ARG A 52 -5.38 -0.47 2.88
CA ARG A 52 -6.60 0.19 2.40
C ARG A 52 -6.57 0.46 0.89
N MET A 53 -5.44 0.89 0.34
CA MET A 53 -5.29 1.12 -1.11
C MET A 53 -5.31 -0.19 -1.90
N ALA A 54 -4.67 -1.25 -1.39
CA ALA A 54 -4.71 -2.59 -1.99
C ALA A 54 -6.12 -3.15 -2.08
N ALA A 55 -6.98 -2.82 -1.11
CA ALA A 55 -8.37 -3.20 -1.08
C ALA A 55 -9.24 -2.31 -1.99
N SER A 56 -9.26 -1.00 -1.72
CA SER A 56 -10.25 -0.08 -2.29
C SER A 56 -10.05 0.22 -3.77
N MET A 57 -8.80 0.28 -4.25
CA MET A 57 -8.50 0.67 -5.62
C MET A 57 -8.99 -0.32 -6.68
N PRO A 58 -8.74 -1.64 -6.55
CA PRO A 58 -9.31 -2.60 -7.48
C PRO A 58 -10.84 -2.63 -7.42
N TYR A 59 -11.43 -2.46 -6.22
CA TYR A 59 -12.89 -2.53 -6.06
C TYR A 59 -13.64 -1.33 -6.65
N TYR A 60 -13.22 -0.09 -6.34
CA TYR A 60 -13.96 1.12 -6.74
C TYR A 60 -13.49 1.75 -8.05
N LYS A 61 -12.24 1.52 -8.46
CA LYS A 61 -11.63 2.20 -9.61
C LYS A 61 -11.08 1.25 -10.66
N GLY A 62 -11.08 -0.06 -10.41
CA GLY A 62 -10.51 -1.06 -11.31
C GLY A 62 -8.98 -0.99 -11.44
N ILE A 63 -8.30 -0.25 -10.55
CA ILE A 63 -6.85 -0.10 -10.58
C ILE A 63 -6.24 -1.26 -9.79
N VAL A 64 -5.50 -2.11 -10.49
CA VAL A 64 -4.77 -3.24 -9.90
C VAL A 64 -3.55 -2.70 -9.16
N PHE A 65 -3.64 -2.60 -7.84
CA PHE A 65 -2.55 -2.13 -6.98
C PHE A 65 -1.57 -3.25 -6.62
N ARG A 66 -2.10 -4.44 -6.26
CA ARG A 66 -1.32 -5.65 -5.97
C ARG A 66 -0.94 -6.43 -7.22
N ASN A 67 0.16 -7.16 -7.21
CA ASN A 67 0.69 -7.94 -8.35
C ASN A 67 0.88 -7.10 -9.62
N ASN A 68 1.25 -5.82 -9.47
CA ASN A 68 1.44 -4.90 -10.58
C ASN A 68 2.94 -4.61 -10.81
N PRO A 69 3.53 -4.95 -11.97
CA PRO A 69 4.93 -4.68 -12.26
C PRO A 69 5.35 -3.21 -12.17
N ARG A 70 4.41 -2.27 -12.33
CA ARG A 70 4.65 -0.83 -12.17
C ARG A 70 5.12 -0.49 -10.76
N TRP A 71 4.58 -1.18 -9.76
CA TRP A 71 4.84 -0.92 -8.34
C TRP A 71 5.55 -2.11 -7.67
N ALA A 72 6.58 -2.64 -8.33
CA ALA A 72 7.32 -3.81 -7.86
C ALA A 72 7.95 -3.65 -6.46
N ASN A 73 8.34 -2.43 -6.04
CA ASN A 73 8.86 -2.21 -4.70
C ASN A 73 7.75 -2.26 -3.64
N ILE A 74 6.53 -1.82 -4.00
CA ILE A 74 5.35 -1.96 -3.15
C ILE A 74 5.00 -3.45 -2.97
N GLU A 75 5.03 -4.25 -4.03
CA GLU A 75 4.83 -5.71 -3.91
C GLU A 75 5.86 -6.35 -2.99
N ARG A 76 7.14 -6.03 -3.19
CA ARG A 76 8.21 -6.54 -2.35
C ARG A 76 8.06 -6.11 -0.88
N TRP A 77 7.54 -4.91 -0.63
CA TRP A 77 7.20 -4.45 0.71
C TRP A 77 6.05 -5.28 1.30
N PHE A 78 4.98 -5.54 0.54
CA PHE A 78 3.88 -6.39 0.99
C PHE A 78 4.35 -7.80 1.32
N ASP A 79 5.14 -8.43 0.45
CA ASP A 79 5.69 -9.77 0.70
C ASP A 79 6.50 -9.81 2.00
N ALA A 80 7.33 -8.79 2.22
CA ALA A 80 8.14 -8.68 3.43
C ALA A 80 7.29 -8.43 4.69
N MET A 81 6.21 -7.66 4.57
CA MET A 81 5.28 -7.41 5.68
C MET A 81 4.44 -8.65 6.01
N GLU A 82 3.91 -9.34 5.00
CA GLU A 82 3.11 -10.56 5.13
C GLU A 82 3.92 -11.75 5.68
N ASP A 83 5.24 -11.76 5.52
CA ASP A 83 6.10 -12.76 6.19
C ASP A 83 6.13 -12.58 7.73
N ARG A 84 5.94 -11.34 8.23
CA ARG A 84 6.04 -11.02 9.66
C ARG A 84 4.86 -11.58 10.44
N PRO A 85 5.08 -12.45 11.46
CA PRO A 85 3.99 -12.96 12.29
C PRO A 85 3.19 -11.88 13.00
N SER A 86 3.88 -10.81 13.44
CA SER A 86 3.23 -9.67 14.11
C SER A 86 2.28 -8.91 13.21
N PHE A 87 2.60 -8.81 11.92
CA PHE A 87 1.75 -8.11 10.95
C PHE A 87 0.55 -8.97 10.57
N ARG A 88 0.78 -10.26 10.26
CA ARG A 88 -0.31 -11.22 10.00
C ARG A 88 -1.30 -11.35 11.15
N GLY A 89 -0.85 -11.17 12.39
CA GLY A 89 -1.71 -11.22 13.57
C GLY A 89 -2.67 -10.04 13.72
N ILE A 90 -2.42 -8.92 13.02
CA ILE A 90 -3.22 -7.69 13.10
C ILE A 90 -3.82 -7.25 11.77
N GLN A 91 -3.37 -7.84 10.66
CA GLN A 91 -3.86 -7.56 9.33
C GLN A 91 -5.36 -7.85 9.25
N SER A 92 -6.11 -6.88 8.73
CA SER A 92 -7.55 -7.04 8.50
C SER A 92 -7.80 -7.72 7.15
N ASP A 93 -9.00 -8.29 6.98
CA ASP A 93 -9.37 -8.90 5.73
C ASP A 93 -9.73 -7.86 4.65
N TYR A 94 -9.72 -8.30 3.39
CA TYR A 94 -9.99 -7.45 2.23
C TYR A 94 -11.38 -6.78 2.28
N TYR A 95 -12.43 -7.50 2.70
CA TYR A 95 -13.78 -6.94 2.74
C TYR A 95 -13.91 -5.85 3.80
N THR A 96 -13.29 -6.05 4.96
CA THR A 96 -13.24 -5.02 6.00
C THR A 96 -12.50 -3.77 5.48
N HIS A 97 -11.36 -3.93 4.79
CA HIS A 97 -10.61 -2.79 4.25
C HIS A 97 -11.31 -2.01 3.15
N VAL A 98 -12.15 -2.65 2.32
CA VAL A 98 -12.91 -1.97 1.25
C VAL A 98 -14.01 -1.04 1.82
N HIS A 99 -14.48 -1.29 3.03
CA HIS A 99 -15.65 -0.63 3.62
C HIS A 99 -15.35 0.22 4.87
N ASP A 100 -14.10 0.26 5.33
CA ASP A 100 -13.57 1.13 6.41
C ASP A 100 -13.33 2.58 5.92
#